data_AF-A0A0F9R089-F1
#
_entry.id   AF-A0A0F9R089-F1
#
_cell.length_a   1.000
_cell.length_b   1.000
_cell.length_c   1.000
_cell.angle_alpha   90.00
_cell.angle_beta   90.00
_cell.angle_gamma   90.00
#
_symmetry.space_group_name_H-M   'P 1'
#
loop_
_entity.id
_entity.type
_entity.pdbx_description
1 polymer ?
#
loop_
_entity_poly.entity_id
_entity_poly.type
_entity_poly.pdbx_seq_one_letter_code
_entity_poly.pdbx_strand_id
1 'polypeptide(L)'
;MNRFNIIDFVKILQETKSENLFNPYTDLCMENDTLNAPIIRTQNLMRYLEKTLDAKIMFIGEAPGYLGCRRTGLPFTDERHLKQAGDFLGTIFQKATDGGKDKETSALHVWEVMKEVTEIPFIWNIVPMHPFEKEGCIKQEHNEPCQLTNRTPNKKDFDANMKAIEYLMDTRDFDIIYAIGNKAFDKLTEMGYKHIKKVRHPSHGGSNIFKDTMRKSLGIKPKETLGSLDDFF
;
A
#
# COMPACT_ATOMS: atom_id res chain seq x y z
N MET A 1 -2.62 -0.60 26.98
CA MET A 1 -2.18 -0.82 25.59
C MET A 1 -0.82 -0.17 25.41
N ASN A 2 0.12 -0.86 24.75
CA ASN A 2 1.38 -0.25 24.36
C ASN A 2 1.10 0.79 23.26
N ARG A 3 1.71 1.97 23.36
CA ARG A 3 1.57 3.02 22.35
C ARG A 3 2.42 2.67 21.13
N PHE A 4 1.88 2.86 19.92
CA PHE A 4 2.62 2.66 18.67
C PHE A 4 3.90 3.50 18.65
N ASN A 5 5.03 2.85 18.37
CA ASN A 5 6.34 3.48 18.22
C ASN A 5 6.86 3.24 16.80
N ILE A 6 7.15 4.33 16.09
CA ILE A 6 7.59 4.30 14.69
C ILE A 6 8.92 3.56 14.54
N ILE A 7 9.87 3.76 15.46
CA ILE A 7 11.20 3.16 15.41
C ILE A 7 11.09 1.64 15.60
N ASP A 8 10.30 1.21 16.58
CA ASP A 8 10.07 -0.23 16.83
C ASP A 8 9.40 -0.90 15.63
N PHE A 9 8.37 -0.27 15.06
CA PHE A 9 7.68 -0.80 13.89
C PHE A 9 8.60 -0.91 12.68
N VAL A 10 9.38 0.14 12.39
CA VAL A 10 10.37 0.12 11.29
C VAL A 10 11.43 -0.97 11.52
N LYS A 11 11.90 -1.13 12.76
CA LYS A 11 12.84 -2.18 13.12
C LYS A 11 12.27 -3.58 12.87
N ILE A 12 11.01 -3.83 13.25
CA ILE A 12 10.32 -5.09 12.94
C ILE A 12 10.33 -5.35 11.44
N LEU A 13 10.00 -4.35 10.63
CA LEU A 13 9.98 -4.48 9.16
C LEU A 13 11.37 -4.75 8.58
N GLN A 14 12.42 -4.12 9.10
CA GLN A 14 13.80 -4.33 8.64
C GLN A 14 14.38 -5.69 9.05
N GLU A 15 13.95 -6.21 10.21
CA GLU A 15 14.35 -7.52 10.71
C GLU A 15 13.61 -8.68 10.01
N THR A 16 12.48 -8.42 9.36
CA THR A 16 11.74 -9.44 8.60
C THR A 16 12.57 -9.99 7.45
N LYS A 17 12.75 -11.33 7.45
CA LYS A 17 13.39 -12.10 6.37
C LYS A 17 12.42 -13.14 5.84
N SER A 18 12.37 -13.30 4.52
CA SER A 18 11.66 -14.39 3.85
C SER A 18 12.30 -14.67 2.51
N GLU A 19 12.20 -15.93 2.06
CA GLU A 19 12.58 -16.29 0.70
C GLU A 19 11.58 -15.71 -0.30
N ASN A 20 12.08 -15.17 -1.40
CA ASN A 20 11.27 -14.64 -2.50
C ASN A 20 10.28 -13.52 -2.09
N LEU A 21 10.66 -12.75 -1.05
CA LEU A 21 10.09 -11.45 -0.73
C LEU A 21 11.18 -10.39 -0.85
N PHE A 22 10.92 -9.36 -1.65
CA PHE A 22 11.75 -8.17 -1.67
C PHE A 22 11.29 -7.22 -0.56
N ASN A 23 12.19 -6.92 0.39
CA ASN A 23 11.95 -6.00 1.49
C ASN A 23 12.31 -4.56 1.08
N PRO A 24 11.35 -3.63 0.90
CA PRO A 24 11.62 -2.26 0.47
C PRO A 24 12.53 -1.48 1.42
N TYR A 25 12.64 -1.92 2.66
CA TYR A 25 13.34 -1.20 3.72
C TYR A 25 14.77 -1.72 3.93
N THR A 26 15.16 -2.84 3.29
CA THR A 26 16.52 -3.40 3.39
C THR A 26 17.15 -3.79 2.06
N ASP A 27 16.36 -4.16 1.05
CA ASP A 27 16.86 -4.80 -0.16
C ASP A 27 17.09 -3.77 -1.26
N LEU A 28 18.14 -3.96 -2.06
CA LEU A 28 18.50 -3.08 -3.17
C LEU A 28 18.24 -3.79 -4.51
N CYS A 29 17.55 -3.12 -5.43
CA CYS A 29 17.39 -3.54 -6.82
C CYS A 29 18.44 -2.87 -7.70
N MET A 30 19.48 -3.59 -8.11
CA MET A 30 20.61 -3.01 -8.86
C MET A 30 20.22 -2.38 -10.20
N GLU A 31 19.08 -2.79 -10.77
CA GLU A 31 18.62 -2.35 -12.09
C GLU A 31 17.80 -1.06 -12.06
N ASN A 32 17.17 -0.76 -10.91
CA ASN A 32 16.24 0.37 -10.82
C ASN A 32 16.57 1.31 -9.67
N ASP A 33 17.11 0.82 -8.56
CA ASP A 33 17.31 1.58 -7.34
C ASP A 33 18.56 2.46 -7.42
N THR A 34 18.48 3.66 -6.85
CA THR A 34 19.67 4.40 -6.41
C THR A 34 20.39 3.61 -5.31
N LEU A 35 21.70 3.84 -5.13
CA LEU A 35 22.47 3.17 -4.05
C LEU A 35 21.88 3.37 -2.64
N ASN A 36 21.16 4.48 -2.41
CA ASN A 36 20.54 4.81 -1.13
C ASN A 36 19.05 4.42 -1.04
N ALA A 37 18.51 3.65 -2.00
CA ALA A 37 17.08 3.38 -2.08
C ALA A 37 16.47 2.76 -0.81
N PRO A 38 17.07 1.78 -0.11
CA PRO A 38 16.53 1.27 1.15
C PRO A 38 16.42 2.36 2.23
N ILE A 39 17.43 3.24 2.31
CA ILE A 39 17.45 4.36 3.25
C ILE A 39 16.34 5.36 2.92
N ILE A 40 16.22 5.75 1.64
CA ILE A 40 15.19 6.68 1.17
C ILE A 40 13.78 6.13 1.43
N ARG A 41 13.52 4.87 1.09
CA ARG A 41 12.22 4.21 1.33
C ARG A 41 11.90 4.11 2.81
N THR A 42 12.90 3.83 3.66
CA THR A 42 12.73 3.84 5.13
C THR A 42 12.37 5.23 5.63
N GLN A 43 13.04 6.29 5.15
CA GLN A 43 12.72 7.67 5.53
C GLN A 43 11.33 8.10 5.05
N ASN A 44 10.93 7.70 3.84
CA ASN A 44 9.57 7.91 3.34
C ASN A 44 8.54 7.22 4.24
N LEU A 45 8.78 5.95 4.61
CA LEU A 45 7.92 5.22 5.53
C LEU A 45 7.79 5.94 6.87
N MET A 46 8.89 6.38 7.48
CA MET A 46 8.86 7.10 8.76
C MET A 46 8.00 8.36 8.68
N ARG A 47 8.18 9.17 7.63
CA ARG A 47 7.35 10.36 7.38
C ARG A 47 5.87 10.01 7.20
N TYR A 48 5.59 8.93 6.47
CA TYR A 48 4.23 8.43 6.27
C TYR A 48 3.58 8.01 7.59
N LEU A 49 4.31 7.27 8.43
CA LEU A 49 3.83 6.84 9.74
C LEU A 49 3.55 8.04 10.65
N GLU A 50 4.45 9.04 10.69
CA GLU A 50 4.24 10.29 11.44
C GLU A 50 2.96 11.01 11.03
N LYS A 51 2.71 11.13 9.71
CA LYS A 51 1.53 11.82 9.17
C LYS A 51 0.22 11.08 9.35
N THR A 52 0.29 9.80 9.69
CA THR A 52 -0.89 8.94 9.80
C THR A 52 -1.09 8.38 11.21
N LEU A 53 -0.36 8.88 12.23
CA LEU A 53 -0.44 8.41 13.62
C LEU A 53 -1.87 8.49 14.20
N ASP A 54 -2.60 9.55 13.88
CA ASP A 54 -3.93 9.81 14.43
C ASP A 54 -5.07 9.23 13.58
N ALA A 55 -4.76 8.56 12.48
CA ALA A 55 -5.76 7.96 11.59
C ALA A 55 -6.64 6.95 12.33
N LYS A 56 -7.97 7.09 12.23
CA LYS A 56 -8.95 6.16 12.82
C LYS A 56 -9.49 5.12 11.84
N ILE A 57 -9.27 5.36 10.55
CA ILE A 57 -9.68 4.48 9.48
C ILE A 57 -8.45 3.74 8.94
N MET A 58 -8.52 2.42 8.82
CA MET A 58 -7.49 1.61 8.17
C MET A 58 -7.96 1.03 6.85
N PHE A 59 -7.17 1.15 5.79
CA PHE A 59 -7.31 0.36 4.56
C PHE A 59 -6.17 -0.64 4.48
N ILE A 60 -6.48 -1.91 4.27
CA ILE A 60 -5.48 -2.97 4.32
C ILE A 60 -5.59 -3.92 3.13
N GLY A 61 -4.52 -3.97 2.35
CA GLY A 61 -4.35 -4.87 1.21
C GLY A 61 -3.60 -6.16 1.56
N GLU A 62 -3.42 -7.01 0.56
CA GLU A 62 -2.67 -8.26 0.67
C GLU A 62 -1.15 -8.01 0.71
N ALA A 63 -0.61 -7.55 -0.42
CA ALA A 63 0.81 -7.32 -0.63
C ALA A 63 1.04 -6.30 -1.76
N PRO A 64 2.17 -5.59 -1.77
CA PRO A 64 2.51 -4.64 -2.81
C PRO A 64 2.96 -5.30 -4.12
N GLY A 65 2.65 -4.66 -5.24
CA GLY A 65 3.20 -5.01 -6.56
C GLY A 65 4.61 -4.45 -6.79
N TYR A 66 5.31 -5.00 -7.79
CA TYR A 66 6.71 -4.63 -8.10
C TYR A 66 6.89 -3.17 -8.57
N LEU A 67 5.83 -2.55 -9.08
CA LEU A 67 5.82 -1.15 -9.57
C LEU A 67 5.40 -0.12 -8.52
N GLY A 68 4.87 -0.56 -7.38
CA GLY A 68 4.28 0.29 -6.35
C GLY A 68 5.19 0.52 -5.16
N CYS A 69 4.67 0.16 -3.97
CA CYS A 69 5.34 0.28 -2.68
C CYS A 69 6.76 -0.30 -2.67
N ARG A 70 7.04 -1.35 -3.47
CA ARG A 70 8.41 -1.87 -3.65
C ARG A 70 9.41 -0.75 -3.97
N ARG A 71 9.04 0.16 -4.87
CA ARG A 71 9.89 1.26 -5.36
C ARG A 71 9.86 2.48 -4.44
N THR A 72 8.73 2.76 -3.79
CA THR A 72 8.53 4.01 -3.04
C THR A 72 8.67 3.90 -1.53
N GLY A 73 8.54 2.69 -0.98
CA GLY A 73 8.39 2.43 0.46
C GLY A 73 7.01 2.80 1.02
N LEU A 74 6.06 3.17 0.16
CA LEU A 74 4.75 3.68 0.56
C LEU A 74 3.62 2.76 0.08
N PRO A 75 2.70 2.34 0.96
CA PRO A 75 1.55 1.51 0.59
C PRO A 75 0.74 2.14 -0.55
N PHE A 76 0.34 1.33 -1.53
CA PHE A 76 -0.49 1.74 -2.68
C PHE A 76 0.00 3.00 -3.42
N THR A 77 1.31 3.24 -3.44
CA THR A 77 1.89 4.43 -4.05
C THR A 77 3.01 4.04 -5.01
N ASP A 78 2.81 4.30 -6.29
CA ASP A 78 3.86 4.26 -7.30
C ASP A 78 4.58 5.61 -7.40
N GLU A 79 5.64 5.67 -8.20
CA GLU A 79 6.46 6.89 -8.33
C GLU A 79 5.71 8.06 -8.95
N ARG A 80 4.71 7.80 -9.80
CA ARG A 80 3.89 8.86 -10.43
C ARG A 80 3.00 9.54 -9.41
N HIS A 81 2.54 8.80 -8.41
CA HIS A 81 1.69 9.33 -7.34
C HIS A 81 2.48 9.79 -6.11
N LEU A 82 3.81 9.65 -6.10
CA LEU A 82 4.64 10.00 -4.95
C LEU A 82 4.50 11.47 -4.53
N LYS A 83 4.52 12.39 -5.49
CA LYS A 83 4.29 13.82 -5.21
C LYS A 83 2.87 14.06 -4.69
N GLN A 84 1.87 13.46 -5.35
CA GLN A 84 0.47 13.60 -4.93
C GLN A 84 0.26 13.09 -3.49
N ALA A 85 0.91 11.98 -3.12
CA ALA A 85 0.88 11.44 -1.78
C ALA A 85 1.49 12.40 -0.75
N GLY A 86 2.62 13.03 -1.11
CA GLY A 86 3.25 14.06 -0.29
C GLY A 86 2.35 15.27 -0.09
N ASP A 87 1.79 15.80 -1.17
CA ASP A 87 0.86 16.94 -1.12
C ASP A 87 -0.36 16.62 -0.24
N PHE A 88 -0.95 15.42 -0.38
CA PHE A 88 -2.09 14.97 0.42
C PHE A 88 -1.77 14.85 1.92
N LEU A 89 -0.57 14.37 2.27
CA LEU A 89 -0.14 14.19 3.66
C LEU A 89 0.57 15.42 4.25
N GLY A 90 0.74 16.50 3.48
CA GLY A 90 1.50 17.68 3.88
C GLY A 90 2.96 17.36 4.23
N THR A 91 3.61 16.54 3.39
CA THR A 91 5.02 16.15 3.53
C THR A 91 5.68 16.02 2.16
N ILE A 92 7.00 15.82 2.14
CA ILE A 92 7.76 15.57 0.91
C ILE A 92 8.35 14.17 0.99
N PHE A 93 8.05 13.35 -0.01
CA PHE A 93 8.67 12.05 -0.21
C PHE A 93 9.74 12.12 -1.30
N GLN A 94 10.78 11.32 -1.14
CA GLN A 94 11.91 11.28 -2.04
C GLN A 94 11.84 10.05 -2.95
N LYS A 95 12.24 10.22 -4.21
CA LYS A 95 12.33 9.12 -5.16
C LYS A 95 13.54 8.25 -4.84
N ALA A 96 13.35 6.94 -4.80
CA ALA A 96 14.41 5.97 -4.50
C ALA A 96 15.02 5.31 -5.74
N THR A 97 14.44 5.51 -6.92
CA THR A 97 14.84 4.83 -8.17
C THR A 97 15.34 5.80 -9.25
N ASP A 98 16.24 5.33 -10.11
CA ASP A 98 16.80 6.07 -11.24
C ASP A 98 15.99 5.91 -12.54
N GLY A 99 15.11 4.90 -12.62
CA GLY A 99 14.59 4.41 -13.91
C GLY A 99 13.08 4.18 -14.08
N GLY A 100 12.21 4.42 -13.09
CA GLY A 100 10.80 4.04 -13.24
C GLY A 100 9.94 5.05 -14.00
N LYS A 101 9.48 4.67 -15.21
CA LYS A 101 8.37 5.33 -15.93
C LYS A 101 7.06 4.53 -15.87
N ASP A 102 7.07 3.31 -15.36
CA ASP A 102 5.92 2.41 -15.40
C ASP A 102 4.85 2.78 -14.36
N LYS A 103 3.61 2.38 -14.62
CA LYS A 103 2.41 2.77 -13.86
C LYS A 103 1.83 1.59 -13.10
N GLU A 104 1.47 1.77 -11.83
CA GLU A 104 0.62 0.82 -11.12
C GLU A 104 -0.86 1.28 -11.16
N THR A 105 -1.71 0.51 -11.83
CA THR A 105 -3.14 0.87 -12.00
C THR A 105 -3.92 0.90 -10.67
N SER A 106 -3.56 0.04 -9.70
CA SER A 106 -4.22 0.02 -8.38
C SER A 106 -3.96 1.30 -7.58
N ALA A 107 -2.72 1.81 -7.60
CA ALA A 107 -2.34 3.04 -6.92
C ALA A 107 -3.19 4.22 -7.42
N LEU A 108 -3.38 4.33 -8.74
CA LEU A 108 -4.21 5.38 -9.33
C LEU A 108 -5.61 5.43 -8.72
N HIS A 109 -6.31 4.29 -8.67
CA HIS A 109 -7.70 4.26 -8.20
C HIS A 109 -7.84 4.52 -6.70
N VAL A 110 -6.86 4.09 -5.90
CA VAL A 110 -6.81 4.46 -4.47
C VAL A 110 -6.66 5.97 -4.34
N TRP A 111 -5.68 6.56 -5.03
CA TRP A 111 -5.40 8.00 -4.97
C TRP A 111 -6.51 8.88 -5.56
N GLU A 112 -7.34 8.37 -6.46
CA GLU A 112 -8.58 9.03 -6.91
C GLU A 112 -9.56 9.23 -5.76
N VAL A 113 -9.78 8.20 -4.92
CA VAL A 113 -10.66 8.30 -3.75
C VAL A 113 -10.03 9.16 -2.66
N MET A 114 -8.73 9.01 -2.42
CA MET A 114 -8.02 9.75 -1.37
C MET A 114 -8.06 11.27 -1.56
N LYS A 115 -8.21 11.76 -2.79
CA LYS A 115 -8.41 13.20 -3.04
C LYS A 115 -9.72 13.76 -2.49
N GLU A 116 -10.67 12.89 -2.15
CA GLU A 116 -12.03 13.26 -1.77
C GLU A 116 -12.27 13.07 -0.26
N VAL A 117 -11.34 12.46 0.48
CA VAL A 117 -11.50 12.21 1.93
C VAL A 117 -11.12 13.43 2.75
N THR A 118 -11.86 13.67 3.84
CA THR A 118 -11.55 14.72 4.82
C THR A 118 -10.68 14.21 5.97
N GLU A 119 -10.75 12.91 6.26
CA GLU A 119 -9.91 12.24 7.25
C GLU A 119 -8.87 11.38 6.52
N ILE A 120 -7.61 11.47 6.95
CA ILE A 120 -6.50 10.71 6.37
C ILE A 120 -6.55 9.27 6.92
N PRO A 121 -6.84 8.24 6.10
CA PRO A 121 -6.78 6.86 6.53
C PRO A 121 -5.33 6.36 6.61
N PHE A 122 -5.13 5.34 7.44
CA PHE A 122 -3.92 4.53 7.45
C PHE A 122 -4.04 3.42 6.41
N ILE A 123 -3.28 3.52 5.33
CA ILE A 123 -3.19 2.49 4.28
C ILE A 123 -2.03 1.54 4.58
N TRP A 124 -2.24 0.24 4.47
CA TRP A 124 -1.20 -0.76 4.73
C TRP A 124 -1.40 -2.06 3.92
N ASN A 125 -0.46 -3.00 4.04
CA ASN A 125 -0.57 -4.36 3.51
C ASN A 125 -0.27 -5.37 4.62
N ILE A 126 -0.97 -6.52 4.62
CA ILE A 126 -0.69 -7.61 5.58
C ILE A 126 0.75 -8.12 5.41
N VAL A 127 1.18 -8.28 4.16
CA VAL A 127 2.57 -8.56 3.79
C VAL A 127 3.16 -7.27 3.21
N PRO A 128 3.82 -6.41 4.00
CA PRO A 128 4.36 -5.13 3.55
C PRO A 128 5.64 -5.25 2.70
N MET A 129 5.90 -6.44 2.16
CA MET A 129 7.05 -6.79 1.31
C MET A 129 6.56 -7.29 -0.04
N HIS A 130 7.36 -7.17 -1.09
CA HIS A 130 6.93 -7.56 -2.43
C HIS A 130 7.24 -9.04 -2.74
N PRO A 131 6.21 -9.92 -2.85
CA PRO A 131 6.39 -11.30 -3.28
C PRO A 131 6.64 -11.42 -4.78
N PHE A 132 7.69 -12.16 -5.14
CA PHE A 132 8.06 -12.39 -6.53
C PHE A 132 8.24 -13.88 -6.86
N GLU A 133 8.21 -14.21 -8.15
CA GLU A 133 8.45 -15.55 -8.68
C GLU A 133 9.94 -15.74 -8.98
N LYS A 134 10.61 -16.65 -8.25
CA LYS A 134 12.02 -16.98 -8.53
C LYS A 134 12.19 -17.71 -9.88
N GLU A 135 11.22 -18.54 -10.26
CA GLU A 135 11.23 -19.28 -11.53
C GLU A 135 10.74 -18.45 -12.73
N GLY A 136 10.06 -17.33 -12.47
CA GLY A 136 9.56 -16.40 -13.49
C GLY A 136 10.68 -15.75 -14.31
N CYS A 137 11.88 -15.63 -13.72
CA CYS A 137 13.12 -15.21 -14.37
C CYS A 137 13.43 -15.93 -15.68
N ILE A 138 13.08 -17.22 -15.78
CA ILE A 138 13.43 -18.06 -16.94
C ILE A 138 12.35 -17.98 -18.04
N LYS A 139 11.12 -17.55 -17.68
CA LYS A 139 9.94 -17.61 -18.57
C LYS A 139 9.58 -16.28 -19.23
N GLN A 140 10.07 -15.15 -18.74
CA GLN A 140 9.86 -13.88 -19.42
C GLN A 140 10.87 -13.75 -20.57
N GLU A 141 10.37 -13.54 -21.79
CA GLU A 141 11.14 -13.44 -23.06
C GLU A 141 12.23 -12.35 -23.06
N HIS A 142 12.42 -11.62 -21.96
CA HIS A 142 13.26 -10.43 -21.85
C HIS A 142 14.34 -10.50 -20.75
N ASN A 143 14.59 -11.68 -20.15
CA ASN A 143 15.69 -11.84 -19.18
C ASN A 143 15.58 -10.87 -17.98
N GLU A 144 14.35 -10.55 -17.56
CA GLU A 144 14.08 -9.59 -16.48
C GLU A 144 14.44 -10.19 -15.11
N PRO A 145 14.99 -9.39 -14.17
CA PRO A 145 15.26 -9.83 -12.81
C PRO A 145 13.99 -10.35 -12.12
N CYS A 146 14.09 -11.45 -11.36
CA CYS A 146 12.93 -12.16 -10.80
C CYS A 146 12.02 -11.25 -9.96
N GLN A 147 12.61 -10.23 -9.34
CA GLN A 147 11.96 -9.24 -8.48
C GLN A 147 11.02 -8.27 -9.24
N LEU A 148 10.90 -8.41 -10.57
CA LEU A 148 9.98 -7.65 -11.42
C LEU A 148 8.70 -8.42 -11.75
N THR A 149 8.45 -9.55 -11.08
CA THR A 149 7.23 -10.35 -11.24
C THR A 149 6.33 -10.22 -10.02
N ASN A 150 5.01 -10.33 -10.22
CA ASN A 150 4.06 -10.41 -9.10
C ASN A 150 3.73 -11.86 -8.78
N ARG A 151 3.84 -12.25 -7.50
CA ARG A 151 3.34 -13.52 -6.97
C ARG A 151 2.31 -13.27 -5.87
N THR A 152 1.38 -14.20 -5.68
CA THR A 152 0.52 -14.20 -4.47
C THR A 152 1.33 -14.64 -3.23
N PRO A 153 1.30 -13.89 -2.10
CA PRO A 153 1.86 -14.36 -0.84
C PRO A 153 1.40 -15.76 -0.46
N ASN A 154 2.35 -16.59 -0.03
CA ASN A 154 2.08 -17.92 0.50
C ASN A 154 2.09 -17.89 2.04
N LYS A 155 1.80 -19.02 2.68
CA LYS A 155 1.77 -19.12 4.15
C LYS A 155 3.07 -18.62 4.82
N LYS A 156 4.24 -18.96 4.28
CA LYS A 156 5.53 -18.52 4.85
C LYS A 156 5.69 -17.00 4.78
N ASP A 157 5.21 -16.38 3.70
CA ASP A 157 5.25 -14.92 3.55
C ASP A 157 4.38 -14.23 4.63
N PHE A 158 3.19 -14.78 4.90
CA PHE A 158 2.33 -14.31 5.99
C PHE A 158 2.99 -14.55 7.36
N ASP A 159 3.47 -15.77 7.62
CA ASP A 159 4.11 -16.13 8.89
C ASP A 159 5.31 -15.20 9.20
N ALA A 160 6.13 -14.89 8.20
CA ALA A 160 7.28 -14.00 8.34
C ALA A 160 6.90 -12.55 8.68
N ASN A 161 5.70 -12.11 8.30
CA ASN A 161 5.22 -10.74 8.52
C ASN A 161 4.21 -10.64 9.68
N MET A 162 3.90 -11.74 10.36
CA MET A 162 2.91 -11.80 11.42
C MET A 162 3.20 -10.77 12.54
N LYS A 163 4.45 -10.70 12.98
CA LYS A 163 4.89 -9.77 14.03
C LYS A 163 4.60 -8.31 13.68
N ALA A 164 4.69 -7.93 12.39
CA ALA A 164 4.42 -6.56 11.97
C ALA A 164 2.93 -6.23 12.06
N ILE A 165 2.06 -7.11 11.56
CA ILE A 165 0.62 -6.87 11.60
C ILE A 165 0.07 -6.95 13.03
N GLU A 166 0.55 -7.87 13.86
CA GLU A 166 0.20 -7.95 15.29
C GLU A 166 0.62 -6.67 16.02
N TYR A 167 1.88 -6.24 15.87
CA TYR A 167 2.34 -4.99 16.49
C TYR A 167 1.47 -3.80 16.09
N LEU A 168 1.13 -3.68 14.81
CA LEU A 168 0.29 -2.60 14.32
C LEU A 168 -1.10 -2.63 14.97
N MET A 169 -1.74 -3.80 15.01
CA MET A 169 -3.11 -3.96 15.52
C MET A 169 -3.18 -3.86 17.05
N ASP A 170 -2.12 -4.23 17.76
CA ASP A 170 -2.06 -4.18 19.23
C ASP A 170 -1.73 -2.79 19.77
N THR A 171 -1.07 -1.96 18.96
CA THR A 171 -0.55 -0.65 19.40
C THR A 171 -1.23 0.55 18.74
N ARG A 172 -2.11 0.30 17.77
CA ARG A 172 -2.96 1.32 17.14
C ARG A 172 -4.43 1.00 17.34
N ASP A 173 -5.23 2.05 17.43
CA ASP A 173 -6.67 1.96 17.60
C ASP A 173 -7.36 2.51 16.36
N PHE A 174 -8.00 1.61 15.60
CA PHE A 174 -8.75 1.92 14.40
C PHE A 174 -10.24 1.65 14.65
N ASP A 175 -11.07 2.68 14.48
CA ASP A 175 -12.52 2.58 14.61
C ASP A 175 -13.11 1.66 13.54
N ILE A 176 -12.44 1.59 12.38
CA ILE A 176 -12.90 0.79 11.25
C ILE A 176 -11.73 0.33 10.36
N ILE A 177 -11.79 -0.95 9.96
CA ILE A 177 -10.80 -1.57 9.08
C ILE A 177 -11.49 -2.00 7.79
N TYR A 178 -11.02 -1.50 6.65
CA TYR A 178 -11.46 -1.91 5.32
C TYR A 178 -10.42 -2.84 4.68
N ALA A 179 -10.76 -4.12 4.56
CA ALA A 179 -9.92 -5.08 3.86
C ALA A 179 -10.16 -5.00 2.35
N ILE A 180 -9.11 -4.65 1.61
CA ILE A 180 -9.15 -4.45 0.16
C ILE A 180 -8.86 -5.78 -0.54
N GLY A 181 -9.91 -6.44 -1.00
CA GLY A 181 -9.85 -7.75 -1.66
C GLY A 181 -10.14 -8.93 -0.73
N ASN A 182 -10.50 -10.07 -1.32
CA ASN A 182 -10.92 -11.27 -0.58
C ASN A 182 -9.80 -11.78 0.33
N LYS A 183 -8.58 -11.91 -0.18
CA LYS A 183 -7.49 -12.51 0.59
C LYS A 183 -7.10 -11.71 1.83
N ALA A 184 -7.10 -10.38 1.74
CA ALA A 184 -6.87 -9.53 2.90
C ALA A 184 -7.97 -9.72 3.96
N PHE A 185 -9.24 -9.78 3.52
CA PHE A 185 -10.38 -10.01 4.38
C PHE A 185 -10.34 -11.38 5.05
N ASP A 186 -10.08 -12.44 4.29
CA ASP A 186 -10.04 -13.82 4.76
C ASP A 186 -8.92 -13.98 5.80
N LYS A 187 -7.73 -13.43 5.53
CA LYS A 187 -6.58 -13.52 6.45
C LYS A 187 -6.82 -12.76 7.76
N LEU A 188 -7.36 -11.54 7.70
CA LEU A 188 -7.68 -10.78 8.92
C LEU A 188 -8.80 -11.44 9.73
N THR A 189 -9.75 -12.09 9.07
CA THR A 189 -10.80 -12.87 9.73
C THR A 189 -10.22 -14.10 10.44
N GLU A 190 -9.29 -14.82 9.77
CA GLU A 190 -8.56 -15.95 10.35
C GLU A 190 -7.73 -15.54 11.57
N MET A 191 -7.15 -14.34 11.55
CA MET A 191 -6.44 -13.75 12.70
C MET A 191 -7.37 -13.32 13.85
N GLY A 192 -8.69 -13.40 13.68
CA GLY A 192 -9.67 -13.13 14.73
C GLY A 192 -10.14 -11.68 14.85
N TYR A 193 -9.81 -10.80 13.90
CA TYR A 193 -10.32 -9.42 13.91
C TYR A 193 -11.78 -9.37 13.49
N LYS A 194 -12.64 -8.78 14.33
CA LYS A 194 -14.12 -8.87 14.19
C LYS A 194 -14.78 -7.66 13.50
N HIS A 195 -14.07 -6.54 13.36
CA HIS A 195 -14.62 -5.28 12.83
C HIS A 195 -14.03 -4.92 11.45
N ILE A 196 -13.94 -5.92 10.57
CA ILE A 196 -13.40 -5.75 9.21
C ILE A 196 -14.55 -5.61 8.21
N LYS A 197 -14.52 -4.58 7.38
CA LYS A 197 -15.40 -4.44 6.20
C LYS A 197 -14.66 -4.85 4.94
N LYS A 198 -15.22 -5.78 4.17
CA LYS A 198 -14.64 -6.17 2.88
C LYS A 198 -14.94 -5.13 1.80
N VAL A 199 -13.93 -4.78 1.02
CA VAL A 199 -14.04 -3.91 -0.16
C VAL A 199 -13.47 -4.65 -1.37
N ARG A 200 -14.10 -4.50 -2.54
CA ARG A 200 -13.59 -5.08 -3.79
C ARG A 200 -12.25 -4.43 -4.15
N HIS A 201 -11.24 -5.24 -4.48
CA HIS A 201 -9.94 -4.73 -4.92
C HIS A 201 -10.07 -3.97 -6.26
N PRO A 202 -9.34 -2.84 -6.46
CA PRO A 202 -9.48 -2.00 -7.66
C PRO A 202 -8.96 -2.63 -8.96
N SER A 203 -8.21 -3.74 -8.88
CA SER A 203 -7.70 -4.45 -10.06
C SER A 203 -8.78 -5.28 -10.78
N HIS A 204 -8.46 -5.74 -12.00
CA HIS A 204 -9.27 -6.69 -12.80
C HIS A 204 -10.73 -6.23 -12.97
N GLY A 205 -10.92 -4.96 -13.37
CA GLY A 205 -12.24 -4.35 -13.57
C GLY A 205 -12.98 -3.96 -12.29
N GLY A 206 -12.37 -4.12 -11.10
CA GLY A 206 -12.99 -3.79 -9.82
C GLY A 206 -12.97 -2.30 -9.45
N SER A 207 -12.41 -1.43 -10.28
CA SER A 207 -12.11 -0.02 -9.93
C SER A 207 -13.35 0.80 -9.59
N ASN A 208 -14.42 0.72 -10.38
CA ASN A 208 -15.66 1.46 -10.10
C ASN A 208 -16.31 0.98 -8.80
N ILE A 209 -16.41 -0.34 -8.60
CA ILE A 209 -16.97 -0.93 -7.37
C ILE A 209 -16.15 -0.51 -6.15
N PHE A 210 -14.81 -0.53 -6.24
CA PHE A 210 -13.93 -0.01 -5.20
C PHE A 210 -14.27 1.44 -4.88
N LYS A 211 -14.23 2.33 -5.88
CA LYS A 211 -14.47 3.78 -5.68
C LYS A 211 -15.83 4.07 -5.07
N ASP A 212 -16.89 3.44 -5.57
CA ASP A 212 -18.25 3.66 -5.09
C ASP A 212 -18.44 3.14 -3.67
N THR A 213 -17.87 1.97 -3.36
CA THR A 213 -17.89 1.40 -2.01
C THR A 213 -17.17 2.32 -1.03
N MET A 214 -15.99 2.82 -1.40
CA MET A 214 -15.20 3.70 -0.53
C MET A 214 -15.89 5.05 -0.32
N ARG A 215 -16.37 5.70 -1.38
CA ARG A 215 -17.11 6.97 -1.26
C ARG A 215 -18.32 6.85 -0.34
N LYS A 216 -19.12 5.80 -0.54
CA LYS A 216 -20.28 5.50 0.31
C LYS A 216 -19.87 5.25 1.75
N SER A 217 -18.82 4.47 1.97
CA SER A 217 -18.40 4.07 3.31
C SER A 217 -17.71 5.20 4.09
N LEU A 218 -17.10 6.15 3.38
CA LEU A 218 -16.43 7.34 3.94
C LEU A 218 -17.36 8.57 3.98
N GLY A 219 -18.63 8.44 3.58
CA GLY A 219 -19.58 9.55 3.58
C GLY A 219 -19.25 10.67 2.59
N ILE A 220 -18.46 10.38 1.55
CA ILE A 220 -18.06 11.35 0.53
C ILE A 220 -19.28 11.68 -0.33
N LYS A 221 -19.71 12.94 -0.30
CA LYS A 221 -20.83 13.40 -1.14
C LYS A 221 -20.39 13.41 -2.61
N PRO A 222 -21.25 12.98 -3.56
CA PRO A 222 -20.97 13.17 -4.98
C PRO A 222 -20.67 14.64 -5.25
N LYS A 223 -19.66 14.94 -6.08
CA LYS A 223 -19.51 16.29 -6.62
C LYS A 223 -20.82 16.64 -7.34
N GLU A 224 -21.46 17.72 -6.94
CA GLU A 224 -22.55 18.30 -7.72
C GLU A 224 -21.99 18.54 -9.14
N THR A 225 -22.51 17.79 -10.11
CA THR A 225 -22.33 18.16 -11.51
C THR A 225 -22.95 19.52 -11.66
N LEU A 226 -22.13 20.55 -11.87
CA LEU A 226 -22.58 21.82 -12.44
C LEU A 226 -23.43 21.44 -13.67
N GLY A 227 -24.74 21.62 -13.56
CA GLY A 227 -25.66 21.39 -14.66
C GLY A 227 -25.14 22.15 -15.87
N SER A 228 -25.12 21.50 -17.02
CA SER A 228 -24.89 22.17 -18.29
C SER A 228 -25.82 23.38 -18.36
N LEU A 229 -25.23 24.57 -18.41
CA LEU A 229 -25.89 25.79 -18.84
C LEU A 229 -26.12 25.68 -20.36
N ASP A 230 -26.96 24.73 -20.77
CA ASP A 230 -27.44 24.59 -22.14
C ASP A 230 -28.97 24.47 -22.06
N ASP A 231 -29.61 25.57 -21.65
CA ASP A 231 -31.04 25.84 -21.83
C ASP A 231 -31.26 27.36 -21.72
N PHE A 232 -30.58 28.11 -22.58
CA PHE A 232 -30.96 29.47 -22.96
C PHE A 232 -30.48 29.71 -24.39
N PHE A 233 -31.27 29.28 -25.38
CA PHE A 233 -31.56 30.01 -26.62
C PHE A 233 -32.81 29.43 -27.27
#